data_AF-A0A0R2RAQ8-F1
#
_entry.id   AF-A0A0R2RAQ8-F1
#
_cell.length_a   1.000
_cell.length_b   1.000
_cell.length_c   1.000
_cell.angle_alpha   90.00
_cell.angle_beta   90.00
_cell.angle_gamma   90.00
#
_symmetry.space_group_name_H-M   'P 1'
#
loop_
_entity.id
_entity.type
_entity.pdbx_description
1 polymer ?
#
loop_
_entity_poly.entity_id
_entity_poly.type
_entity_poly.pdbx_seq_one_letter_code
_entity_poly.pdbx_strand_id
1 'polypeptide(L)' 'RAGFRVDTSVADEQLGKRIRSAKLERIPYVLVVGDDDVAHETVGVNPRGGEVIRDVKFADFVKQLQDETADASEMAL' A
#
# COMPACT_ATOMS: atom_id res chain seq x y z
N ARG A 1 -5.87 14.52 4.06
CA ARG A 1 -6.32 13.20 4.56
C ARG A 1 -7.29 12.62 3.54
N ALA A 2 -7.05 11.41 3.02
CA ALA A 2 -7.80 10.85 1.88
C ALA A 2 -8.93 9.86 2.26
N GLY A 3 -9.20 9.64 3.55
CA GLY A 3 -10.34 8.81 4.01
C GLY A 3 -10.06 7.31 4.12
N PHE A 4 -8.86 6.85 3.78
CA PHE A 4 -8.49 5.43 3.84
C PHE A 4 -8.20 4.93 5.25
N ARG A 5 -8.48 3.65 5.48
CA ARG A 5 -8.00 2.91 6.66
C ARG A 5 -6.54 2.56 6.42
N VAL A 6 -5.66 3.08 7.26
CA VAL A 6 -4.22 2.86 7.18
C VAL A 6 -3.70 2.48 8.56
N ASP A 7 -2.72 1.58 8.57
CA ASP A 7 -1.95 1.25 9.77
C ASP A 7 -0.46 1.32 9.42
N THR A 8 0.35 1.71 10.39
CA THR A 8 1.79 1.89 10.25
C THR A 8 2.51 1.00 11.23
N SER A 9 3.29 0.04 10.73
CA SER A 9 4.26 -0.70 11.54
C SER A 9 5.67 -0.21 11.25
N VAL A 10 6.40 0.10 12.32
CA VAL A 10 7.86 0.30 12.27
C VAL A 10 8.54 -1.03 11.96
N ALA A 11 9.76 -0.98 11.42
CA ALA A 11 10.55 -2.17 11.11
C ALA A 11 11.26 -2.74 12.35
N ASP A 12 10.52 -2.94 13.44
CA ASP A 12 11.00 -3.64 14.64
C ASP A 12 11.01 -5.17 14.46
N GLU A 13 10.20 -5.68 13.53
CA GLU A 13 10.15 -7.07 13.11
C GLU A 13 10.62 -7.25 11.65
N GLN A 14 11.12 -8.46 11.32
CA GLN A 14 11.56 -8.80 9.96
C GLN A 14 10.45 -8.56 8.93
N LEU A 15 10.79 -7.91 7.82
CA LEU A 15 9.89 -7.58 6.71
C LEU A 15 9.02 -8.76 6.24
N GLY A 16 9.61 -9.97 6.17
CA GLY A 16 8.90 -11.17 5.77
C GLY A 16 7.74 -11.56 6.70
N LYS A 17 7.88 -11.34 8.02
CA LYS A 17 6.82 -11.60 9.02
C LYS A 17 5.68 -10.61 8.87
N ARG A 18 6.00 -9.33 8.64
CA ARG A 18 5.01 -8.26 8.40
C ARG A 18 4.18 -8.51 7.14
N ILE A 19 4.84 -8.86 6.03
CA ILE A 19 4.16 -9.20 4.77
C ILE A 19 3.20 -10.40 4.96
N ARG A 20 3.62 -11.43 5.71
CA ARG A 20 2.75 -12.59 5.99
C ARG A 20 1.53 -12.23 6.83
N SER A 21 1.69 -11.40 7.86
CA SER A 21 0.58 -10.97 8.73
C SER A 21 -0.45 -10.13 7.96
N ALA A 22 0.01 -9.17 7.16
CA ALA A 22 -0.87 -8.36 6.31
C ALA A 22 -1.67 -9.21 5.29
N LYS A 23 -1.08 -10.30 4.77
CA LYS A 23 -1.79 -11.25 3.89
C LYS A 23 -2.93 -11.98 4.62
N LEU A 24 -2.72 -12.35 5.88
CA LEU A 24 -3.75 -13.02 6.71
C LEU A 24 -4.92 -12.07 7.01
N GLU A 25 -4.62 -10.81 7.27
CA GLU A 25 -5.61 -9.74 7.52
C GLU A 25 -6.34 -9.25 6.25
N ARG A 26 -6.01 -9.83 5.09
CA ARG A 26 -6.59 -9.48 3.78
C ARG A 26 -6.41 -8.00 3.42
N ILE A 27 -5.31 -7.39 3.86
CA ILE A 27 -4.97 -6.01 3.50
C ILE A 27 -4.72 -5.94 1.99
N PRO A 28 -5.40 -5.06 1.23
CA PRO A 28 -5.27 -5.00 -0.24
C PRO A 28 -3.87 -4.57 -0.70
N TYR A 29 -3.24 -3.66 0.04
CA TYR A 29 -1.95 -3.07 -0.31
C TYR A 29 -1.05 -2.98 0.92
N VAL A 30 0.19 -3.43 0.79
CA VAL A 30 1.27 -3.15 1.76
C VAL A 30 2.27 -2.21 1.11
N LEU A 31 2.46 -1.04 1.69
CA LEU A 31 3.49 -0.09 1.25
C LEU A 31 4.77 -0.32 2.05
N VAL A 32 5.89 -0.41 1.34
CA VAL A 32 7.24 -0.45 1.92
C VAL A 32 7.91 0.86 1.55
N VAL A 33 8.48 1.53 2.55
CA VAL A 33 9.15 2.82 2.40
C VAL A 33 10.54 2.67 3.00
N GLY A 34 11.57 2.79 2.16
CA GLY A 34 12.98 2.87 2.57
C GLY A 34 13.53 4.30 2.52
N ASP A 35 14.82 4.46 2.81
CA ASP A 35 15.48 5.76 2.79
C ASP A 35 15.46 6.40 1.37
N ASP A 36 15.70 5.58 0.34
CA ASP A 36 15.64 6.03 -1.06
C ASP A 36 14.23 6.50 -1.44
N ASP A 37 13.20 5.83 -0.94
CA ASP A 37 11.80 6.18 -1.21
C ASP A 37 11.44 7.55 -0.63
N VAL A 38 11.92 7.83 0.59
CA VAL A 38 11.75 9.14 1.23
C VAL A 38 12.43 10.23 0.41
N ALA A 39 13.64 9.98 -0.09
CA ALA A 39 14.39 10.97 -0.88
C ALA A 39 13.72 11.27 -2.24
N HIS A 40 13.02 10.30 -2.82
CA HIS A 40 12.43 10.41 -4.16
C HIS A 40 10.90 10.56 -4.15
N GLU A 41 10.26 10.64 -2.99
CA GLU A 41 8.80 10.67 -2.83
C GLU A 41 8.10 9.47 -3.52
N THR A 42 8.74 8.31 -3.42
CA THR A 42 8.23 7.04 -3.96
C THR A 42 7.83 6.08 -2.84
N VAL A 43 7.23 4.95 -3.22
CA VAL A 43 6.91 3.83 -2.35
C VAL A 43 7.03 2.51 -3.12
N GLY A 44 7.37 1.43 -2.42
CA GLY A 44 7.19 0.07 -2.90
C GLY A 44 5.77 -0.44 -2.65
N VAL A 45 4.98 -0.65 -3.70
CA VAL A 45 3.60 -1.15 -3.63
C VAL A 45 3.59 -2.68 -3.70
N ASN A 46 3.08 -3.33 -2.66
CA ASN A 46 2.91 -4.79 -2.61
C ASN A 46 1.41 -5.10 -2.60
N PRO A 47 0.78 -5.33 -3.77
CA PRO A 47 -0.63 -5.67 -3.86
C PRO A 47 -0.89 -7.11 -3.40
N ARG A 48 -2.06 -7.35 -2.84
CA ARG A 48 -2.50 -8.69 -2.45
C ARG A 48 -2.75 -9.54 -3.69
N GLY A 49 -1.89 -10.53 -3.91
CA GLY A 49 -2.02 -11.49 -5.02
C GLY A 49 -1.42 -11.03 -6.33
N GLY A 50 -0.75 -9.87 -6.35
CA GLY A 50 0.01 -9.37 -7.50
C GLY A 50 1.52 -9.34 -7.24
N GLU A 51 2.24 -8.82 -8.22
CA GLU A 51 3.68 -8.59 -8.13
C GLU A 51 4.00 -7.26 -7.45
N VAL A 52 5.20 -7.16 -6.87
CA VAL A 52 5.67 -5.95 -6.20
C VAL A 52 6.10 -4.91 -7.23
N ILE A 53 5.60 -3.68 -7.09
CA ILE A 53 5.95 -2.55 -7.93
C ILE A 53 6.81 -1.60 -7.11
N ARG A 54 7.96 -1.20 -7.63
CA ARG A 54 8.91 -0.29 -6.96
C ARG A 54 8.86 1.10 -7.59
N ASP A 55 9.41 2.08 -6.87
CA ASP A 55 9.60 3.45 -7.34
C ASP A 55 8.29 4.14 -7.78
N VAL A 56 7.17 3.74 -7.20
CA VAL A 56 5.86 4.34 -7.50
C VAL A 56 5.75 5.66 -6.78
N LYS A 57 5.46 6.75 -7.47
CA LYS A 57 5.22 8.04 -6.82
C LYS A 57 4.05 7.92 -5.85
N PHE A 58 4.25 8.39 -4.62
CA PHE A 58 3.24 8.28 -3.58
C PHE A 58 1.91 8.95 -4.00
N ALA A 59 2.00 10.11 -4.66
CA ALA A 59 0.82 10.82 -5.17
C ALA A 59 0.04 9.99 -6.21
N ASP A 60 0.73 9.29 -7.09
CA ASP A 60 0.10 8.45 -8.12
C ASP A 60 -0.61 7.25 -7.48
N PHE A 61 0.02 6.61 -6.49
CA PHE A 61 -0.61 5.54 -5.72
C PHE A 61 -1.90 6.01 -5.01
N VAL A 62 -1.85 7.18 -4.37
CA VAL A 62 -3.04 7.73 -3.69
C VAL A 62 -4.18 7.98 -4.68
N LYS A 63 -3.86 8.53 -5.85
CA LYS A 63 -4.86 8.77 -6.91
C LYS A 63 -5.48 7.46 -7.38
N GLN A 64 -4.64 6.46 -7.70
CA GLN A 64 -5.11 5.13 -8.10
C GLN A 64 -6.05 4.53 -7.05
N LEU A 65 -5.68 4.61 -5.77
CA LEU A 65 -6.50 4.07 -4.69
C LEU A 65 -7.85 4.80 -4.56
N GLN A 66 -7.89 6.11 -4.82
CA GLN A 66 -9.13 6.88 -4.84
C GLN A 66 -10.06 6.42 -5.96
N ASP A 67 -9.52 6.25 -7.16
CA ASP A 67 -10.27 5.78 -8.33
C ASP A 67 -10.84 4.37 -8.07
N GLU A 68 -10.02 3.44 -7.57
CA GLU A 68 -10.46 2.08 -7.22
C GLU A 68 -11.57 2.03 -6.16
N THR A 69 -11.50 2.92 -5.16
CA THR A 69 -12.49 2.95 -4.08
C THR A 69 -13.82 3.55 -4.55
N ALA A 70 -13.77 4.51 -5.48
CA ALA A 70 -14.96 5.06 -6.13
C ALA A 70 -15.65 3.97 -6.96
N ASP A 71 -14.92 3.25 -7.80
CA ASP A 71 -15.45 2.18 -8.64
C ASP A 71 -16.04 1.02 -7.81
N ALA A 72 -15.34 0.60 -6.75
CA ALA A 72 -15.82 -0.44 -5.85
C ALA A 72 -17.10 -0.03 -5.10
N SER A 73 -17.27 1.27 -4.82
CA SER A 73 -18.49 1.80 -4.20
C SER A 73 -19.67 1.84 -5.17
N GLU A 74 -19.44 2.10 -6.46
CA GLU A 74 -20.48 2.04 -7.49
C GLU A 74 -20.94 0.60 -7.77
N MET A 75 -20.03 -0.38 -7.75
CA MET A 75 -20.38 -1.80 -7.92
C MET A 75 -21.10 -2.42 -6.72
N ALA A 76 -21.00 -1.81 -5.53
CA ALA A 76 -21.62 -2.29 -4.30
C ALA A 76 -23.03 -1.71 -4.07
N LEU A 77 -23.50 -0.80 -4.92
CA LEU A 77 -24.83 -0.20 -4.93
C LEU A 77 -25.74 -0.88 -5.98
#